data_AF-A0A101X3Y4-F1
#
_entry.id   AF-A0A101X3Y4-F1
#
_cell.length_a   1.000
_cell.length_b   1.000
_cell.length_c   1.000
_cell.angle_alpha   90.00
_cell.angle_beta   90.00
_cell.angle_gamma   90.00
#
_symmetry.space_group_name_H-M   'P 1'
#
loop_
_entity.id
_entity.type
_entity.pdbx_description
1 polymer ?
#
loop_
_entity_poly.entity_id
_entity_poly.type
_entity_poly.pdbx_seq_one_letter_code
_entity_poly.pdbx_strand_id
1 'polypeptide(L)' 'MARRYETVLRCIANGSNSWGRVLRCLEDEEGSTISSSVLHNIITNLEKLSIIKDYEFLDPIYREASKRLKG' A
#
# COMPACT_ATOMS: atom_id res chain seq x y z
N MET A 1 2.18 -13.40 0.22
CA MET A 1 1.76 -12.49 -0.87
C MET A 1 0.66 -11.52 -0.43
N ALA A 2 -0.48 -11.97 0.12
CA ALA A 2 -1.57 -11.08 0.56
C ALA A 2 -1.15 -10.03 1.61
N ARG A 3 -0.32 -10.40 2.60
CA ARG A 3 0.11 -9.47 3.66
C ARG A 3 0.73 -8.17 3.15
N ARG A 4 1.60 -8.23 2.13
CA ARG A 4 2.23 -7.01 1.58
C ARG A 4 1.23 -6.09 0.90
N TYR A 5 0.20 -6.65 0.24
CA TYR A 5 -0.88 -5.84 -0.33
C TYR A 5 -1.69 -5.15 0.78
N GLU A 6 -2.03 -5.89 1.83
CA GLU A 6 -2.75 -5.34 2.98
C GLU A 6 -1.96 -4.23 3.68
N THR A 7 -0.66 -4.44 3.91
CA THR A 7 0.22 -3.43 4.50
C THR A 7 0.33 -2.20 3.60
N VAL A 8 0.52 -2.36 2.29
CA VAL A 8 0.57 -1.21 1.35
C VAL A 8 -0.74 -0.42 1.36
N LEU A 9 -1.89 -1.09 1.32
CA LEU A 9 -3.19 -0.44 1.41
C LEU A 9 -3.37 0.32 2.74
N ARG A 10 -2.96 -0.28 3.86
CA ARG A 10 -2.96 0.36 5.18
C ARG A 10 -2.03 1.58 5.20
N CYS A 11 -0.80 1.46 4.69
CA CYS A 11 0.17 2.55 4.60
C CYS A 11 -0.39 3.74 3.83
N ILE A 12 -1.01 3.49 2.67
CA ILE A 12 -1.64 4.52 1.85
C ILE A 12 -2.84 5.15 2.60
N ALA A 13 -3.68 4.33 3.22
CA ALA A 13 -4.86 4.81 3.94
C ALA A 13 -4.50 5.72 5.12
N ASN A 14 -3.34 5.48 5.73
CA ASN A 14 -2.74 6.24 6.81
C ASN A 14 -1.90 7.45 6.33
N GLY A 15 -1.92 7.76 5.03
CA GLY A 15 -1.35 9.00 4.48
C GLY A 15 -0.01 8.85 3.74
N SER A 16 0.45 7.62 3.50
CA SER A 16 1.62 7.38 2.63
C SER A 16 1.23 7.59 1.17
N ASN A 17 1.49 8.79 0.65
CA ASN A 17 1.02 9.26 -0.66
C ASN A 17 2.14 9.39 -1.72
N SER A 18 3.24 8.67 -1.54
CA SER A 18 4.34 8.65 -2.51
C SER A 18 5.15 7.38 -2.40
N TRP A 19 5.90 7.05 -3.45
CA TRP A 19 6.76 5.86 -3.50
C TRP A 19 7.60 5.66 -2.24
N GLY A 20 8.40 6.67 -1.88
CA GLY A 20 9.33 6.56 -0.75
C GLY A 20 8.62 6.44 0.60
N ARG A 21 7.43 7.06 0.75
CA ARG A 21 6.63 6.94 1.98
C ARG A 21 6.04 5.54 2.12
N VAL A 22 5.50 4.99 1.04
CA VAL A 22 4.93 3.64 1.04
C VAL A 22 6.02 2.59 1.22
N LEU A 23 7.16 2.73 0.54
CA LEU A 23 8.30 1.81 0.70
C LEU A 23 8.78 1.78 2.14
N ARG A 24 9.01 2.96 2.73
CA ARG A 24 9.45 3.07 4.13
C ARG A 24 8.45 2.45 5.10
N CYS A 25 7.16 2.78 4.94
CA CYS A 25 6.11 2.20 5.78
C CYS A 25 6.07 0.67 5.67
N LEU A 26 6.24 0.10 4.48
CA LEU A 26 6.27 -1.35 4.27
C LEU A 26 7.52 -2.00 4.89
N GLU A 27 8.69 -1.38 4.75
CA GLU A 27 9.96 -1.85 5.33
C GLU A 27 9.94 -1.80 6.86
N ASP A 28 9.39 -0.73 7.43
CA ASP A 28 9.24 -0.56 8.89
C ASP A 28 8.33 -1.65 9.47
N GLU A 29 7.25 -2.01 8.77
CA GLU A 29 6.32 -3.07 9.19
C GLU A 29 6.90 -4.48 9.01
N GLU A 30 7.72 -4.73 7.98
CA GLU A 30 8.36 -6.04 7.77
C GLU A 30 9.68 -6.22 8.54
N GLY A 31 10.26 -5.14 9.07
CA GLY A 31 11.57 -5.16 9.73
C GLY A 31 12.72 -5.55 8.80
N SER A 32 12.54 -5.39 7.48
CA SER A 32 13.53 -5.76 6.46
C SER A 32 13.42 -4.87 5.23
N THR A 33 14.48 -4.83 4.42
CA THR A 33 14.49 -4.06 3.16
C THR A 33 13.65 -4.75 2.09
N ILE A 34 13.00 -3.95 1.24
CA ILE A 34 12.13 -4.43 0.17
C ILE A 34 12.68 -4.00 -1.18
N SER A 35 12.70 -4.95 -2.13
CA SER A 35 13.12 -4.61 -3.49
C SER A 35 12.10 -3.67 -4.14
N SER A 36 12.59 -2.71 -4.91
CA SER A 36 11.75 -1.78 -5.66
C SER A 36 10.76 -2.51 -6.58
N SER A 37 11.18 -3.61 -7.21
CA SER A 37 10.31 -4.42 -8.07
C SER A 37 9.08 -4.98 -7.34
N VAL A 38 9.20 -5.34 -6.05
CA VAL A 38 8.08 -5.86 -5.27
C VAL A 38 7.03 -4.77 -5.06
N LEU A 39 7.45 -3.58 -4.60
CA LEU A 39 6.52 -2.48 -4.38
C LEU A 39 5.89 -2.02 -5.71
N HIS A 40 6.68 -1.97 -6.79
CA HIS A 40 6.20 -1.60 -8.12
C HIS A 40 5.08 -2.53 -8.59
N ASN A 41 5.27 -3.83 -8.44
CA ASN A 41 4.28 -4.83 -8.82
C ASN A 41 3.00 -4.70 -7.98
N ILE A 42 3.11 -4.45 -6.68
CA ILE A 42 1.93 -4.28 -5.81
C ILE A 42 1.14 -3.03 -6.22
N ILE A 43 1.79 -1.88 -6.34
CA ILE A 43 1.14 -0.62 -6.74
C ILE A 43 0.47 -0.78 -8.11
N THR A 44 1.20 -1.32 -9.09
CA THR A 44 0.67 -1.54 -10.44
C THR A 44 -0.57 -2.43 -10.44
N ASN A 45 -0.58 -3.49 -9.63
CA ASN A 45 -1.74 -4.37 -9.55
C ASN A 45 -2.92 -3.71 -8.83
N LEU A 46 -2.70 -2.93 -7.79
CA LEU A 46 -3.75 -2.16 -7.11
C LEU A 46 -4.37 -1.10 -8.05
N GLU A 47 -3.56 -0.46 -8.90
CA GLU A 47 -4.06 0.46 -9.93
C GLU A 47 -4.88 -0.27 -11.00
N LYS A 48 -4.40 -1.44 -11.49
CA LYS A 48 -5.14 -2.27 -12.46
C LYS A 48 -6.50 -2.73 -11.92
N LEU A 49 -6.60 -2.97 -10.61
CA LEU A 49 -7.84 -3.31 -9.93
C LEU A 49 -8.74 -2.11 -9.64
N SER A 50 -8.31 -0.89 -10.02
CA SER A 50 -9.03 0.36 -9.74
C SER A 50 -9.33 0.57 -8.25
N ILE A 51 -8.40 0.14 -7.38
CA ILE A 51 -8.49 0.37 -5.93
C ILE A 51 -7.84 1.72 -5.59
N ILE A 52 -6.68 1.97 -6.17
CA ILE A 52 -5.93 3.21 -5.99
C ILE A 52 -5.52 3.79 -7.36
N LYS A 53 -5.19 5.07 -7.38
CA LYS A 53 -4.45 5.73 -8.47
C LYS A 53 -3.51 6.76 -7.86
N ASP A 54 -2.25 6.78 -8.28
CA ASP A 54 -1.25 7.75 -7.80
C ASP A 54 -1.18 7.83 -6.26
N TYR A 55 -1.23 6.67 -5.60
CA TYR A 55 -1.23 6.52 -4.13
C TYR A 55 -2.45 7.12 -3.42
N GLU A 56 -3.56 7.32 -4.11
CA GLU A 56 -4.84 7.74 -3.53
C GLU A 56 -5.92 6.69 -3.79
N PHE A 57 -6.81 6.48 -2.83
CA PHE A 57 -7.94 5.57 -3.01
C PHE A 57 -8.98 6.18 -3.94
N LEU A 58 -9.44 5.39 -4.90
CA LEU A 58 -10.51 5.81 -5.82
C LEU A 58 -11.89 5.81 -5.15
N ASP A 59 -12.05 5.04 -4.07
CA ASP A 59 -13.27 5.01 -3.26
C ASP A 59 -12.93 5.23 -1.76
N PRO A 60 -13.57 6.21 -1.08
CA PRO A 60 -13.35 6.46 0.35
C PRO A 60 -13.71 5.27 1.24
N ILE A 61 -14.60 4.36 0.81
CA ILE A 61 -14.95 3.14 1.54
C ILE A 61 -13.74 2.20 1.59
N TYR A 62 -13.02 2.01 0.49
CA TYR A 62 -11.79 1.21 0.49
C TYR A 62 -10.71 1.81 1.37
N ARG A 63 -10.59 3.14 1.39
CA ARG A 63 -9.67 3.83 2.30
C ARG A 63 -9.99 3.50 3.75
N GLU A 64 -11.25 3.64 4.15
CA GLU A 64 -11.66 3.43 5.54
C GLU A 64 -11.58 1.96 5.95
N ALA A 65 -11.92 1.03 5.06
CA ALA A 65 -11.72 -0.39 5.28
C ALA A 65 -10.23 -0.74 5.45
N SER A 66 -9.36 -0.17 4.63
CA SER A 66 -7.91 -0.47 4.65
C SER A 66 -7.23 -0.05 5.95
N LYS A 67 -7.71 1.02 6.61
CA LYS A 67 -7.20 1.43 7.94
C LYS A 67 -7.39 0.36 9.01
N ARG A 68 -8.36 -0.55 8.83
CA ARG A 68 -8.73 -1.59 9.80
C ARG A 68 -8.00 -2.91 9.56
N LEU A 69 -7.18 -3.00 8.50
CA LEU A 69 -6.37 -4.19 8.22
C LEU A 69 -5.32 -4.38 9.32
N LYS A 70 -5.19 -5.60 9.85
CA LYS A 70 -4.23 -5.92 10.91
C LYS A 70 -2.79 -5.95 10.36
N GLY A 71 -1.85 -5.42 11.15
CA GLY A 71 -0.41 -5.59 10.95
C GLY A 71 0.07 -6.91 11.51
#